data_AF-A0A9E4JJ91-F1
#
_entry.id   AF-A0A9E4JJ91-F1
#
_cell.length_a   1.000
_cell.length_b   1.000
_cell.length_c   1.000
_cell.angle_alpha   90.00
_cell.angle_beta   90.00
_cell.angle_gamma   90.00
#
_symmetry.space_group_name_H-M   'P 1'
#
loop_
_entity.id
_entity.type
_entity.pdbx_description
1 polymer ?
#
loop_
_entity_poly.entity_id
_entity_poly.type
_entity_poly.pdbx_seq_one_letter_code
_entity_poly.pdbx_strand_id
1 'polypeptide(L)'
;MSQVSLYVNIQDYFWLGEESEPPPASEKSRSEGKDSCPISPETWEQWFSQWLKILNPDIPQAESYELSLRLTDDTEIQQLNAEYRSLDAPTDVLAFATLEVGCPQLPAGVFSSESLYLGDIVISVETADRQAQQQGHSLKIELGWLAAHGLLHLLGWDHPDQQMLIQMLDQQVIMLQAVSLEVNPATIQVNLAEYSPTALDE
;
A
#
# COMPACT_ATOMS: atom_id res chain seq x y z
N MET A 1 -22.96 18.01 6.74
CA MET A 1 -22.11 16.79 6.70
C MET A 1 -20.71 17.30 6.43
N SER A 2 -19.83 17.29 7.43
CA SER A 2 -18.45 17.75 7.25
C SER A 2 -17.81 16.88 6.17
N GLN A 3 -17.45 17.50 5.05
CA GLN A 3 -16.80 16.82 3.95
C GLN A 3 -15.34 16.64 4.35
N VAL A 4 -15.00 15.45 4.84
CA VAL A 4 -13.61 15.04 5.08
C VAL A 4 -12.87 15.15 3.74
N SER A 5 -11.82 15.95 3.69
CA SER A 5 -10.97 16.06 2.50
C SER A 5 -9.86 15.01 2.59
N LEU A 6 -9.55 14.34 1.48
CA LEU A 6 -8.41 13.41 1.40
C LEU A 6 -7.44 13.94 0.35
N TYR A 7 -6.18 14.06 0.71
CA TYR A 7 -5.08 14.35 -0.18
C TYR A 7 -4.22 13.10 -0.32
N VAL A 8 -4.12 12.56 -1.55
CA VAL A 8 -3.27 11.42 -1.86
C VAL A 8 -2.09 11.91 -2.70
N ASN A 9 -0.88 11.77 -2.18
CA ASN A 9 0.35 12.06 -2.92
C ASN A 9 0.81 10.78 -3.62
N ILE A 10 0.67 10.71 -4.94
CA ILE A 10 0.99 9.51 -5.71
C ILE A 10 2.33 9.72 -6.41
N GLN A 11 3.29 8.89 -6.06
CA GLN A 11 4.66 8.91 -6.56
C GLN A 11 4.89 7.66 -7.43
N ASP A 12 4.81 7.81 -8.74
CA ASP A 12 5.06 6.73 -9.69
C ASP A 12 6.53 6.74 -10.12
N TYR A 13 7.38 5.97 -9.43
CA TYR A 13 8.80 5.82 -9.80
C TYR A 13 9.00 4.69 -10.81
N PHE A 14 8.04 3.77 -10.92
CA PHE A 14 8.16 2.59 -11.77
C PHE A 14 7.90 2.85 -13.26
N TRP A 15 6.87 3.63 -13.60
CA TRP A 15 6.52 3.96 -14.98
C TRP A 15 7.04 5.32 -15.42
N LEU A 16 7.13 6.31 -14.52
CA LEU A 16 7.58 7.67 -14.86
C LEU A 16 9.06 7.93 -14.61
N GLY A 17 9.80 6.90 -14.14
CA GLY A 17 11.22 6.92 -13.74
C GLY A 17 11.95 8.23 -14.02
N GLU A 18 12.42 8.91 -12.96
CA GLU A 18 13.25 10.09 -13.13
C GLU A 18 14.35 9.83 -14.17
N GLU A 19 14.63 10.81 -15.02
CA GLU A 19 15.75 10.83 -15.98
C GLU A 19 17.12 10.79 -15.25
N SER A 20 17.38 9.78 -14.42
CA SER A 20 18.68 9.57 -13.76
C SER A 20 19.26 8.22 -14.18
N GLU A 21 20.05 8.33 -15.25
CA GLU A 21 21.03 7.38 -15.80
C GLU A 21 20.56 6.06 -16.43
N PRO A 22 21.12 5.69 -17.61
CA PRO A 22 20.82 4.43 -18.25
C PRO A 22 21.35 3.26 -17.40
N PRO A 23 20.64 2.13 -17.33
CA PRO A 23 21.11 0.96 -16.60
C PRO A 23 22.42 0.42 -17.21
N PRO A 24 23.32 -0.15 -16.40
CA PRO A 24 24.53 -0.80 -16.89
C PRO A 24 24.17 -1.88 -17.91
N ALA A 25 24.94 -1.91 -19.00
CA ALA A 25 24.68 -2.72 -20.19
C ALA A 25 24.86 -4.22 -19.94
N SER A 26 23.95 -4.86 -19.21
CA SER A 26 23.91 -6.31 -19.09
C SER A 26 22.56 -6.82 -18.61
N GLU A 27 21.47 -6.49 -19.32
CA GLU A 27 20.29 -7.37 -19.39
C GLU A 27 19.41 -6.97 -20.58
N LYS A 28 19.74 -7.58 -21.73
CA LYS A 28 18.93 -7.55 -22.94
C LYS A 28 17.76 -8.52 -22.80
N SER A 29 16.59 -7.99 -22.49
CA SER A 29 15.29 -8.43 -23.04
C SER A 29 14.14 -7.67 -22.37
N ARG A 30 14.10 -6.34 -22.53
CA ARG A 30 12.91 -5.56 -22.19
C ARG A 30 11.93 -5.75 -23.34
N SER A 31 11.06 -6.75 -23.23
CA SER A 31 9.96 -6.97 -24.15
C SER A 31 9.11 -5.70 -24.21
N GLU A 32 8.95 -5.17 -25.41
CA GLU A 32 8.04 -4.09 -25.76
C GLU A 32 6.62 -4.49 -25.32
N GLY A 33 6.08 -3.83 -24.29
CA GLY A 33 4.75 -4.11 -23.71
C GLY A 33 4.51 -3.67 -22.26
N LYS A 34 5.29 -2.72 -21.71
CA LYS A 34 5.03 -2.11 -20.37
C LYS A 34 4.10 -0.89 -20.55
N ASP A 35 2.90 -1.15 -21.05
CA ASP A 35 1.93 -0.12 -21.45
C ASP A 35 1.25 0.51 -20.22
N SER A 36 1.78 1.63 -19.72
CA SER A 36 1.17 2.57 -18.75
C SER A 36 0.75 2.00 -17.38
N CYS A 37 0.78 2.84 -16.34
CA CYS A 37 0.22 2.47 -15.05
C CYS A 37 -1.29 2.12 -15.23
N PRO A 38 -1.75 0.93 -14.78
CA PRO A 38 -3.13 0.48 -15.00
C PRO A 38 -4.16 1.27 -14.17
N ILE A 39 -3.71 2.14 -13.28
CA ILE A 39 -4.54 2.89 -12.32
C ILE A 39 -4.16 4.37 -12.42
N SER A 40 -5.15 5.22 -12.73
CA SER A 40 -4.93 6.67 -12.77
C SER A 40 -4.86 7.26 -11.35
N PRO A 41 -4.20 8.42 -11.16
CA PRO A 41 -4.21 9.14 -9.88
C PRO A 41 -5.61 9.37 -9.33
N GLU A 42 -6.56 9.74 -10.20
CA GLU A 42 -7.98 9.94 -9.86
C GLU A 42 -8.63 8.65 -9.33
N THR A 43 -8.25 7.48 -9.87
CA THR A 43 -8.77 6.19 -9.43
C THR A 43 -8.25 5.86 -8.03
N TRP A 44 -6.96 6.10 -7.77
CA TRP A 44 -6.37 5.94 -6.44
C TRP A 44 -7.06 6.85 -5.41
N GLU A 45 -7.21 8.13 -5.70
CA GLU A 45 -7.92 9.07 -4.82
C GLU A 45 -9.35 8.60 -4.51
N GLN A 46 -10.07 8.12 -5.52
CA GLN A 46 -11.41 7.55 -5.35
C GLN A 46 -11.39 6.32 -4.44
N TRP A 47 -10.44 5.41 -4.61
CA TRP A 47 -10.31 4.20 -3.80
C TRP A 47 -10.04 4.53 -2.34
N PHE A 48 -9.00 5.31 -2.06
CA PHE A 48 -8.68 5.71 -0.69
C PHE A 48 -9.80 6.53 -0.05
N SER A 49 -10.46 7.43 -0.79
CA SER A 49 -11.60 8.19 -0.28
C SER A 49 -12.77 7.28 0.09
N GLN A 50 -13.04 6.26 -0.73
CA GLN A 50 -14.09 5.30 -0.45
C GLN A 50 -13.76 4.41 0.74
N TRP A 51 -12.51 3.96 0.85
CA TRP A 51 -12.01 3.16 1.96
C TRP A 51 -12.08 3.92 3.29
N LEU A 52 -11.63 5.18 3.33
CA LEU A 52 -11.74 6.01 4.53
C LEU A 52 -13.18 6.24 4.97
N LYS A 53 -14.15 6.35 4.04
CA LYS A 53 -15.58 6.45 4.39
C LYS A 53 -16.10 5.19 5.06
N ILE A 54 -15.61 4.02 4.67
CA ILE A 54 -15.97 2.73 5.26
C ILE A 54 -15.36 2.61 6.66
N LEU A 55 -14.12 3.07 6.81
CA LEU A 55 -13.34 3.01 8.06
C LEU A 55 -13.60 4.20 9.01
N ASN A 56 -14.44 5.16 8.62
CA ASN A 56 -14.72 6.40 9.35
C ASN A 56 -15.15 6.25 10.83
N PRO A 57 -15.82 5.18 11.30
CA PRO A 57 -16.06 5.03 12.74
C PRO A 57 -14.79 4.69 13.55
N ASP A 58 -13.75 4.15 12.92
CA ASP A 58 -12.58 3.57 13.59
C ASP A 58 -11.31 4.45 13.47
N ILE A 59 -11.38 5.57 12.73
CA ILE A 59 -10.24 6.48 12.53
C ILE A 59 -10.36 7.77 13.37
N PRO A 60 -9.24 8.38 13.79
CA PRO A 60 -9.24 9.66 14.50
C PRO A 60 -9.88 10.76 13.66
N GLN A 61 -10.83 11.51 14.20
CA GLN A 61 -11.54 12.57 13.47
C GLN A 61 -10.60 13.74 13.11
N ALA A 62 -10.49 14.01 11.81
CA ALA A 62 -9.77 15.16 11.26
C ALA A 62 -10.61 15.83 10.15
N GLU A 63 -10.36 17.11 9.87
CA GLU A 63 -11.02 17.81 8.74
C GLU A 63 -10.45 17.36 7.39
N SER A 64 -9.17 16.97 7.37
CA SER A 64 -8.53 16.35 6.22
C SER A 64 -7.52 15.27 6.60
N TYR A 65 -7.31 14.32 5.68
CA TYR A 65 -6.30 13.28 5.78
C TYR A 65 -5.31 13.40 4.62
N GLU A 66 -4.05 13.08 4.91
CA GLU A 66 -2.97 13.05 3.93
C GLU A 66 -2.33 11.65 3.91
N LEU A 67 -2.10 11.11 2.71
CA LEU A 67 -1.46 9.79 2.51
C LEU A 67 -0.55 9.82 1.29
N SER A 68 0.61 9.18 1.40
CA SER A 68 1.52 9.02 0.26
C SER A 68 1.48 7.57 -0.25
N LEU A 69 1.36 7.40 -1.56
CA LEU A 69 1.48 6.11 -2.24
C LEU A 69 2.65 6.17 -3.22
N ARG A 70 3.65 5.32 -3.02
CA ARG A 70 4.82 5.18 -3.88
C ARG A 70 4.78 3.84 -4.60
N LEU A 71 4.85 3.87 -5.93
CA LEU A 71 4.94 2.70 -6.79
C LEU A 71 6.38 2.59 -7.29
N THR A 72 7.06 1.49 -6.95
CA THR A 72 8.47 1.29 -7.28
C THR A 72 8.78 -0.14 -7.77
N ASP A 73 10.05 -0.43 -8.03
CA ASP A 73 10.59 -1.74 -8.39
C ASP A 73 11.13 -2.51 -7.16
N ASP A 74 11.54 -3.76 -7.40
CA ASP A 74 12.08 -4.61 -6.32
C ASP A 74 13.42 -4.10 -5.75
N THR A 75 14.20 -3.38 -6.56
CA THR A 75 15.53 -2.91 -6.15
C THR A 75 15.37 -1.81 -5.12
N GLU A 76 14.48 -0.85 -5.38
CA GLU A 76 14.21 0.24 -4.45
C GLU A 76 13.53 -0.26 -3.17
N ILE A 77 12.52 -1.13 -3.29
CA ILE A 77 11.83 -1.62 -2.08
C ILE A 77 12.77 -2.47 -1.21
N GLN A 78 13.71 -3.21 -1.80
CA GLN A 78 14.74 -3.94 -1.06
C GLN A 78 15.67 -2.97 -0.32
N GLN A 79 16.08 -1.88 -0.97
CA GLN A 79 16.90 -0.83 -0.31
C GLN A 79 16.16 -0.21 0.87
N LEU A 80 14.88 0.13 0.70
CA LEU A 80 14.05 0.65 1.77
C LEU A 80 13.87 -0.37 2.90
N ASN A 81 13.65 -1.64 2.58
CA ASN A 81 13.53 -2.70 3.58
C ASN A 81 14.84 -2.90 4.36
N ALA A 82 15.99 -2.81 3.68
CA ALA A 82 17.30 -2.87 4.31
C ALA A 82 17.58 -1.65 5.19
N GLU A 83 17.19 -0.45 4.75
CA GLU A 83 17.42 0.79 5.48
C GLU A 83 16.54 0.91 6.73
N TYR A 84 15.24 0.63 6.59
CA TYR A 84 14.26 0.87 7.66
C TYR A 84 13.99 -0.35 8.54
N ARG A 85 14.07 -1.58 7.99
CA ARG A 85 13.83 -2.83 8.74
C ARG A 85 15.09 -3.68 8.92
N SER A 86 16.26 -3.24 8.42
CA SER A 86 17.49 -4.05 8.43
C SER A 86 17.34 -5.42 7.74
N LEU A 87 16.37 -5.54 6.83
CA LEU A 87 16.08 -6.74 6.06
C LEU A 87 16.45 -6.54 4.58
N ASP A 88 17.58 -7.11 4.18
CA ASP A 88 18.07 -7.05 2.80
C ASP A 88 17.37 -8.09 1.90
N ALA A 89 16.05 -7.92 1.76
CA ALA A 89 15.21 -8.73 0.89
C ALA A 89 14.08 -7.87 0.28
N PRO A 90 13.69 -8.11 -0.98
CA PRO A 90 12.52 -7.45 -1.55
C PRO A 90 11.26 -7.92 -0.83
N THR A 91 10.32 -6.99 -0.67
CA THR A 91 8.98 -7.24 -0.11
C THR A 91 7.93 -6.68 -1.07
N ASP A 92 6.68 -7.05 -0.87
CA ASP A 92 5.55 -6.62 -1.68
C ASP A 92 5.07 -5.21 -1.31
N VAL A 93 4.92 -4.94 0.00
CA VAL A 93 4.48 -3.64 0.50
C VAL A 93 5.19 -3.25 1.80
N LEU A 94 5.58 -1.97 1.89
CA LEU A 94 5.99 -1.31 3.13
C LEU A 94 4.96 -0.24 3.48
N ALA A 95 4.51 -0.23 4.73
CA ALA A 95 3.64 0.81 5.27
C ALA A 95 4.37 1.50 6.42
N PHE A 96 4.65 2.80 6.26
CA PHE A 96 5.28 3.64 7.26
C PHE A 96 4.21 4.50 7.94
N ALA A 97 3.67 4.01 9.05
CA ALA A 97 2.65 4.72 9.80
C ALA A 97 3.26 5.94 10.53
N THR A 98 2.70 7.13 10.32
CA THR A 98 3.13 8.31 11.08
C THR A 98 2.66 8.26 12.54
N LEU A 99 1.61 7.47 12.79
CA LEU A 99 1.03 7.25 14.12
C LEU A 99 1.75 6.16 14.92
N GLU A 100 2.86 5.61 14.42
CA GLU A 100 3.63 4.63 15.18
C GLU A 100 4.19 5.24 16.47
N VAL A 101 3.78 4.63 17.58
CA VAL A 101 4.23 4.91 18.94
C VAL A 101 5.68 4.45 19.07
N GLY A 102 6.61 5.24 18.52
CA GLY A 102 8.03 4.89 18.46
C GLY A 102 8.95 5.96 17.88
N CYS A 103 8.45 6.89 17.06
CA CYS A 103 9.26 8.00 16.57
C CYS A 103 9.58 8.99 17.71
N PRO A 104 10.86 9.25 18.03
CA PRO A 104 11.22 10.26 18.99
C PRO A 104 10.95 11.65 18.39
N GLN A 105 9.94 12.31 18.93
CA GLN A 105 9.66 13.75 18.80
C GLN A 105 9.07 14.21 17.46
N LEU A 106 7.77 13.96 17.27
CA LEU A 106 6.94 15.04 16.73
C LEU A 106 6.58 15.98 17.89
N PRO A 107 6.89 17.28 17.82
CA PRO A 107 6.57 18.21 18.91
C PRO A 107 5.07 18.18 19.18
N ALA A 108 4.71 17.91 20.44
CA ALA A 108 3.34 17.96 20.94
C ALA A 108 2.77 19.37 20.73
N GLY A 109 2.14 19.58 19.57
CA GLY A 109 1.76 20.90 19.09
C GLY A 109 1.50 21.00 17.57
N VAL A 110 1.84 19.98 16.78
CA VAL A 110 1.58 19.95 15.32
C VAL A 110 0.35 19.13 14.93
N PHE A 111 -0.47 18.69 15.90
CA PHE A 111 -1.84 18.26 15.60
C PHE A 111 -2.72 19.52 15.56
N SER A 112 -2.55 20.35 14.52
CA SER A 112 -3.66 21.21 14.12
C SER A 112 -4.79 20.27 13.71
N SER A 113 -5.96 20.36 14.36
CA SER A 113 -7.14 19.52 14.10
C SER A 113 -7.68 19.57 12.65
N GLU A 114 -6.97 20.25 11.76
CA GLU A 114 -7.34 20.57 10.38
C GLU A 114 -6.78 19.55 9.36
N SER A 115 -5.60 18.93 9.58
CA SER A 115 -5.04 17.89 8.69
C SER A 115 -4.26 16.82 9.45
N LEU A 116 -4.51 15.55 9.14
CA LEU A 116 -3.83 14.39 9.73
C LEU A 116 -3.08 13.60 8.65
N TYR A 117 -1.75 13.52 8.78
CA TYR A 117 -0.93 12.65 7.95
C TYR A 117 -0.99 11.20 8.44
N LEU A 118 -1.46 10.28 7.61
CA LEU A 118 -1.57 8.85 7.91
C LEU A 118 -0.23 8.13 7.76
N GLY A 119 0.54 8.49 6.72
CA GLY A 119 1.85 7.89 6.44
C GLY A 119 2.05 7.55 4.96
N ASP A 120 3.03 6.68 4.73
CA ASP A 120 3.51 6.31 3.40
C ASP A 120 3.28 4.82 3.12
N ILE A 121 2.73 4.51 1.94
CA ILE A 121 2.62 3.15 1.41
C ILE A 121 3.57 3.04 0.23
N VAL A 122 4.48 2.08 0.27
CA VAL A 122 5.41 1.78 -0.83
C VAL A 122 5.12 0.37 -1.35
N ILE A 123 4.84 0.25 -2.64
CA ILE A 123 4.49 -1.03 -3.28
C ILE A 123 5.49 -1.34 -4.39
N SER A 124 6.02 -2.56 -4.38
CA SER A 124 6.77 -3.09 -5.53
C SER A 124 5.80 -3.59 -6.60
N VAL A 125 5.84 -2.94 -7.76
CA VAL A 125 5.04 -3.34 -8.92
C VAL A 125 5.51 -4.67 -9.49
N GLU A 126 6.81 -4.97 -9.44
CA GLU A 126 7.34 -6.23 -9.99
C GLU A 126 6.93 -7.42 -9.14
N THR A 127 6.94 -7.26 -7.81
CA THR A 127 6.41 -8.28 -6.90
C THR A 127 4.91 -8.42 -7.07
N ALA A 128 4.16 -7.32 -7.15
CA ALA A 128 2.71 -7.35 -7.38
C ALA A 128 2.36 -8.04 -8.72
N ASP A 129 3.12 -7.83 -9.79
CA ASP A 129 2.89 -8.49 -11.08
C ASP A 129 3.14 -10.01 -11.01
N ARG A 130 4.19 -10.43 -10.29
CA ARG A 130 4.44 -11.86 -10.06
C ARG A 130 3.32 -12.51 -9.24
N GLN A 131 2.89 -11.87 -8.16
CA GLN A 131 1.76 -12.34 -7.34
C GLN A 131 0.48 -12.40 -8.17
N ALA A 132 0.19 -11.36 -8.95
CA ALA A 132 -0.98 -11.32 -9.83
C ALA A 132 -1.01 -12.50 -10.81
N GLN A 133 0.12 -12.81 -11.44
CA GLN A 133 0.24 -13.95 -12.36
C GLN A 133 0.10 -15.30 -11.65
N GLN A 134 0.70 -15.46 -10.47
CA GLN A 134 0.62 -16.69 -9.68
C GLN A 134 -0.81 -16.98 -9.21
N GLN A 135 -1.52 -15.94 -8.79
CA GLN A 135 -2.88 -16.04 -8.26
C GLN A 135 -3.96 -15.98 -9.37
N GLY A 136 -3.56 -15.74 -10.62
CA GLY A 136 -4.46 -15.78 -11.78
C GLY A 136 -5.44 -14.61 -11.87
N HIS A 137 -5.03 -13.44 -11.38
CA HIS A 137 -5.82 -12.20 -11.41
C HIS A 137 -5.00 -11.04 -12.00
N SER A 138 -5.63 -9.89 -12.20
CA SER A 138 -4.97 -8.75 -12.85
C SER A 138 -4.07 -7.98 -11.87
N LEU A 139 -2.99 -7.40 -12.36
CA LEU A 139 -2.11 -6.49 -11.60
C LEU A 139 -2.90 -5.38 -10.88
N LYS A 140 -3.97 -4.88 -11.50
CA LYS A 140 -4.86 -3.87 -10.88
C LYS A 140 -5.50 -4.36 -9.57
N ILE A 141 -5.87 -5.64 -9.51
CA ILE A 141 -6.45 -6.24 -8.30
C ILE A 141 -5.37 -6.39 -7.23
N GLU A 142 -4.16 -6.85 -7.60
CA GLU A 142 -3.07 -7.00 -6.63
C GLU A 142 -2.59 -5.64 -6.08
N LEU A 143 -2.44 -4.63 -6.93
CA LEU A 143 -2.11 -3.28 -6.46
C LEU A 143 -3.18 -2.72 -5.53
N GLY A 144 -4.47 -2.91 -5.85
CA GLY A 144 -5.56 -2.54 -4.96
C GLY A 144 -5.51 -3.29 -3.64
N TRP A 145 -5.19 -4.58 -3.69
CA TRP A 145 -5.03 -5.44 -2.51
C TRP A 145 -3.92 -4.91 -1.60
N LEU A 146 -2.70 -4.74 -2.11
CA LEU A 146 -1.55 -4.24 -1.35
C LEU A 146 -1.77 -2.83 -0.81
N ALA A 147 -2.42 -1.94 -1.57
CA ALA A 147 -2.73 -0.60 -1.10
C ALA A 147 -3.79 -0.58 0.01
N ALA A 148 -4.83 -1.42 -0.09
CA ALA A 148 -5.82 -1.57 0.97
C ALA A 148 -5.18 -2.16 2.24
N HIS A 149 -4.30 -3.14 2.08
CA HIS A 149 -3.53 -3.74 3.17
C HIS A 149 -2.64 -2.70 3.87
N GLY A 150 -1.85 -1.95 3.09
CA GLY A 150 -1.00 -0.87 3.60
C GLY A 150 -1.81 0.19 4.34
N LEU A 151 -2.98 0.59 3.82
CA LEU A 151 -3.85 1.56 4.50
C LEU A 151 -4.32 1.03 5.86
N LEU A 152 -4.71 -0.23 5.97
CA LEU A 152 -5.13 -0.83 7.23
C LEU A 152 -3.99 -0.77 8.25
N HIS A 153 -2.75 -1.11 7.87
CA HIS A 153 -1.58 -0.94 8.73
C HIS A 153 -1.33 0.50 9.14
N LEU A 154 -1.45 1.48 8.22
CA LEU A 154 -1.33 2.90 8.56
C LEU A 154 -2.36 3.36 9.60
N LEU A 155 -3.53 2.71 9.63
CA LEU A 155 -4.59 2.98 10.60
C LEU A 155 -4.46 2.17 11.90
N GLY A 156 -3.38 1.39 12.05
CA GLY A 156 -3.12 0.58 13.25
C GLY A 156 -3.88 -0.74 13.30
N TRP A 157 -4.41 -1.21 12.16
CA TRP A 157 -4.91 -2.58 12.05
C TRP A 157 -3.72 -3.51 11.88
N ASP A 158 -3.33 -4.12 12.99
CA ASP A 158 -2.24 -5.07 13.05
C ASP A 158 -2.78 -6.50 13.18
N HIS A 159 -1.97 -7.50 12.85
CA HIS A 159 -2.38 -8.91 12.82
C HIS A 159 -1.38 -9.87 13.49
N PRO A 160 -1.08 -9.71 14.79
CA PRO A 160 -0.14 -10.56 15.52
C PRO A 160 -0.59 -12.02 15.66
N ASP A 161 -1.86 -12.32 15.39
CA ASP A 161 -2.42 -13.66 15.43
C ASP A 161 -3.37 -13.96 14.27
N GLN A 162 -3.67 -15.25 14.09
CA GLN A 162 -4.52 -15.73 13.00
C GLN A 162 -5.96 -15.17 13.06
N GLN A 163 -6.49 -14.86 14.23
CA GLN A 163 -7.85 -14.32 14.35
C GLN A 163 -7.90 -12.87 13.88
N MET A 164 -6.92 -12.07 14.29
CA MET A 164 -6.78 -10.69 13.83
C MET A 164 -6.47 -10.62 12.33
N LEU A 165 -5.66 -11.55 11.81
CA LEU A 165 -5.41 -11.68 10.38
C LEU A 165 -6.72 -11.94 9.62
N ILE A 166 -7.57 -12.87 10.08
CA ILE A 166 -8.87 -13.13 9.44
C ILE A 166 -9.75 -11.87 9.44
N GLN A 167 -9.80 -11.15 10.56
CA GLN A 167 -10.60 -9.91 10.66
C GLN A 167 -10.11 -8.82 9.70
N MET A 168 -8.79 -8.65 9.61
CA MET A 168 -8.19 -7.68 8.69
C MET A 168 -8.45 -8.08 7.23
N LEU A 169 -8.31 -9.36 6.89
CA LEU A 169 -8.59 -9.86 5.54
C LEU A 169 -10.07 -9.69 5.16
N ASP A 170 -11.00 -9.98 6.08
CA ASP A 170 -12.43 -9.73 5.86
C ASP A 170 -12.69 -8.24 5.58
N GLN A 171 -12.04 -7.34 6.32
CA GLN A 171 -12.15 -5.90 6.10
C GLN A 171 -11.55 -5.47 4.75
N GLN A 172 -10.42 -6.05 4.38
CA GLN A 172 -9.77 -5.79 3.10
C GLN A 172 -10.65 -6.22 1.92
N VAL A 173 -11.39 -7.33 2.03
CA VAL A 173 -12.39 -7.75 1.04
C VAL A 173 -13.50 -6.72 0.90
N ILE A 174 -14.03 -6.22 2.01
CA ILE A 174 -15.08 -5.19 2.00
C ILE A 174 -14.59 -3.92 1.28
N MET A 175 -13.36 -3.50 1.55
CA MET A 175 -12.72 -2.36 0.89
C MET A 175 -12.60 -2.56 -0.62
N LEU A 176 -12.16 -3.74 -1.08
CA LEU A 176 -12.00 -4.04 -2.50
C LEU A 176 -13.33 -4.15 -3.24
N GLN A 177 -14.33 -4.77 -2.62
CA GLN A 177 -15.69 -4.82 -3.17
C GLN A 177 -16.29 -3.42 -3.34
N ALA A 178 -16.02 -2.50 -2.41
CA ALA A 178 -16.52 -1.14 -2.47
C ALA A 178 -15.97 -0.34 -3.67
N VAL A 179 -14.82 -0.74 -4.20
CA VAL A 179 -14.20 -0.12 -5.39
C VAL A 179 -14.39 -0.96 -6.65
N SER A 180 -15.32 -1.92 -6.62
CA SER A 180 -15.63 -2.84 -7.72
C SER A 180 -14.45 -3.70 -8.18
N LEU A 181 -13.52 -4.02 -7.27
CA LEU A 181 -12.50 -5.04 -7.49
C LEU A 181 -13.02 -6.37 -6.95
N GLU A 182 -13.44 -7.25 -7.85
CA GLU A 182 -13.89 -8.59 -7.46
C GLU A 182 -12.68 -9.46 -7.10
N VAL A 183 -12.54 -9.76 -5.81
CA VAL A 183 -11.57 -10.74 -5.32
C VAL A 183 -12.32 -12.05 -5.06
N ASN A 184 -11.84 -13.14 -5.63
CA ASN A 184 -12.44 -14.44 -5.37
C ASN A 184 -12.11 -14.86 -3.92
N PRO A 185 -13.10 -15.08 -3.05
CA PRO A 185 -12.86 -15.47 -1.65
C PRO A 185 -12.10 -16.80 -1.52
N ALA A 186 -12.13 -17.65 -2.57
CA ALA A 186 -11.32 -18.87 -2.61
C ALA A 186 -9.82 -18.59 -2.75
N THR A 187 -9.41 -17.49 -3.38
CA THR A 187 -8.00 -17.06 -3.47
C THR A 187 -7.48 -16.58 -2.11
N ILE A 188 -8.37 -16.06 -1.26
CA ILE A 188 -8.04 -15.51 0.07
C ILE A 188 -7.86 -16.62 1.11
N GLN A 189 -8.70 -17.65 1.09
CA GLN A 189 -8.60 -18.78 2.03
C GLN A 189 -7.39 -19.68 1.80
N VAL A 190 -6.79 -19.66 0.61
CA VAL A 190 -5.64 -20.52 0.26
C VAL A 190 -4.31 -19.93 0.77
N ASN A 191 -4.26 -18.62 1.03
CA ASN A 191 -2.99 -17.88 1.22
C ASN A 191 -2.80 -17.22 2.59
N LEU A 192 -3.45 -17.72 3.65
CA LEU A 192 -3.11 -17.37 5.05
C LEU A 192 -1.62 -17.60 5.38
N ALA A 193 -0.91 -18.43 4.60
CA ALA A 193 0.51 -18.70 4.74
C ALA A 193 1.44 -17.87 3.84
N GLU A 194 0.94 -17.30 2.73
CA GLU A 194 1.74 -16.48 1.79
C GLU A 194 1.56 -14.97 2.05
N TYR A 195 0.39 -14.55 2.56
CA TYR A 195 0.19 -13.22 3.17
C TYR A 195 0.64 -13.18 4.64
N SER A 196 1.34 -14.23 5.09
CA SER A 196 1.98 -14.25 6.41
C SER A 196 3.20 -13.32 6.37
N PRO A 197 3.36 -12.42 7.35
CA PRO A 197 4.37 -11.38 7.31
C PRO A 197 5.75 -12.03 7.48
N THR A 198 6.48 -12.20 6.39
CA THR A 198 7.94 -12.14 6.48
C THR A 198 8.45 -10.70 6.51
N ALA A 199 7.57 -9.69 6.55
CA ALA A 199 8.01 -8.30 6.50
C ALA A 199 7.28 -7.31 7.43
N LEU A 200 6.07 -7.58 7.96
CA LEU A 200 5.30 -6.52 8.66
C LEU A 200 5.52 -6.45 10.18
N ASP A 201 6.08 -7.51 10.77
CA ASP A 201 6.42 -7.58 12.19
C ASP A 201 7.91 -7.89 12.36
N GLU A 202 8.76 -6.86 12.34
CA GLU A 202 10.04 -6.77 13.08
C GLU A 202 10.73 -5.41 12.88
#